data_AF-A0A2M7E138-F1
#
_entry.id   AF-A0A2M7E138-F1
#
_cell.length_a   1.000
_cell.length_b   1.000
_cell.length_c   1.000
_cell.angle_alpha   90.00
_cell.angle_beta   90.00
_cell.angle_gamma   90.00
#
_symmetry.space_group_name_H-M   'P 1'
#
loop_
_entity.id
_entity.type
_entity.pdbx_description
1 polymer ?
#
loop_
_entity_poly.entity_id
_entity_poly.type
_entity_poly.pdbx_seq_one_letter_code
_entity_poly.pdbx_strand_id
1 'polypeptide(L)' 'MKLKLTDNIFNIISLAASKLKIDSYVVGGFVRDAIIGRNSKDIDIVAVGSGIELAREVANMLEIKKVAVYKNFGT' A
#
# COMPACT_ATOMS: atom_id res chain seq x y z
N MET A 1 -12.17 3.05 -17.56
CA MET A 1 -10.70 2.98 -17.74
C MET A 1 -10.12 2.08 -16.65
N LYS A 2 -9.18 1.18 -16.96
CA LYS A 2 -8.48 0.35 -15.95
C LYS A 2 -7.00 0.71 -15.96
N LEU A 3 -6.46 1.14 -14.83
CA LEU A 3 -5.02 1.36 -14.65
C LEU A 3 -4.33 0.01 -14.45
N LYS A 4 -3.16 -0.19 -15.06
CA LYS A 4 -2.32 -1.37 -14.82
C LYS A 4 -1.29 -1.04 -13.74
N LEU A 5 -1.37 -1.73 -12.62
CA LEU A 5 -0.36 -1.70 -11.57
C LEU A 5 0.68 -2.79 -11.89
N THR A 6 1.87 -2.39 -12.32
CA THR A 6 2.88 -3.33 -12.83
C THR A 6 4.00 -3.63 -11.84
N ASP A 7 4.17 -2.79 -10.82
CA ASP A 7 5.20 -3.00 -9.81
C ASP A 7 4.83 -4.16 -8.88
N ASN A 8 5.79 -5.04 -8.59
CA ASN A 8 5.59 -6.22 -7.75
C ASN A 8 5.17 -5.86 -6.31
N ILE A 9 5.44 -4.63 -5.86
CA ILE A 9 4.98 -4.15 -4.55
C ILE A 9 3.47 -4.28 -4.37
N PHE A 10 2.68 -4.07 -5.42
CA PHE A 10 1.22 -4.19 -5.36
C PHE A 10 0.76 -5.64 -5.14
N ASN A 11 1.49 -6.62 -5.67
CA ASN A 11 1.22 -8.03 -5.41
C ASN A 11 1.46 -8.38 -3.93
N ILE A 12 2.56 -7.87 -3.36
CA ILE A 12 2.92 -8.10 -1.96
C ILE A 12 1.91 -7.45 -1.02
N ILE A 13 1.51 -6.20 -1.29
CA ILE A 13 0.45 -5.52 -0.54
C ILE A 13 -0.87 -6.30 -0.62
N SER A 14 -1.24 -6.78 -1.82
CA SER A 14 -2.47 -7.56 -2.01
C SER A 14 -2.46 -8.88 -1.23
N LEU A 15 -1.32 -9.58 -1.19
CA LEU A 15 -1.16 -10.81 -0.40
C LEU A 15 -1.24 -10.53 1.10
N ALA A 16 -0.58 -9.48 1.59
CA ALA A 16 -0.64 -9.05 2.99
C ALA A 16 -2.07 -8.69 3.41
N ALA A 17 -2.76 -7.88 2.61
CA ALA A 17 -4.14 -7.48 2.84
C ALA A 17 -5.10 -8.70 2.86
N SER A 18 -4.92 -9.63 1.92
CA SER A 18 -5.69 -10.87 1.85
C SER A 18 -5.49 -11.76 3.08
N LYS A 19 -4.24 -11.90 3.56
CA LYS A 19 -3.92 -12.66 4.78
C LYS A 19 -4.59 -12.06 6.01
N LEU A 20 -4.62 -10.74 6.10
CA LEU A 20 -5.25 -9.99 7.20
C LEU A 20 -6.76 -9.83 7.06
N LYS A 21 -7.35 -10.23 5.90
CA LYS A 21 -8.77 -10.03 5.56
C LYS A 21 -9.21 -8.56 5.66
N ILE A 22 -8.35 -7.67 5.19
CA ILE A 22 -8.65 -6.23 5.11
C ILE A 22 -8.66 -5.80 3.65
N ASP A 23 -9.56 -4.88 3.31
CA ASP A 23 -9.51 -4.23 2.01
C ASP A 23 -8.42 -3.15 2.02
N SER A 24 -7.71 -3.01 0.89
CA SER A 24 -6.69 -1.98 0.74
C SER A 24 -6.72 -1.39 -0.66
N TYR A 25 -6.45 -0.09 -0.77
CA TYR A 25 -6.53 0.64 -2.03
C TYR A 25 -5.34 1.58 -2.18
N VAL A 26 -4.76 1.62 -3.37
CA VAL A 26 -3.84 2.68 -3.75
C VAL A 26 -4.62 3.97 -4.00
N VAL A 27 -4.17 5.08 -3.43
CA VAL A 27 -4.85 6.37 -3.46
C VAL A 27 -3.87 7.51 -3.76
N GLY A 28 -4.35 8.74 -3.70
CA GLY A 28 -3.49 9.93 -3.68
C GLY A 28 -2.80 10.24 -5.00
N GLY A 29 -1.59 10.81 -4.87
CA GLY A 29 -0.82 11.33 -6.00
C GLY A 29 -0.45 10.26 -7.02
N PHE A 30 -0.19 9.03 -6.57
CA PHE A 30 0.09 7.89 -7.45
C PHE A 30 -1.03 7.65 -8.46
N VAL A 31 -2.29 7.61 -8.00
CA VAL A 31 -3.44 7.36 -8.88
C VAL A 31 -3.64 8.50 -9.87
N ARG A 32 -3.56 9.75 -9.40
CA ARG A 32 -3.65 10.92 -10.28
C ARG A 32 -2.59 10.85 -11.38
N ASP A 33 -1.34 10.63 -11.00
CA ASP A 33 -0.20 10.64 -11.92
C ASP A 33 -0.31 9.49 -12.93
N ALA A 34 -0.75 8.30 -12.50
CA ALA A 34 -1.03 7.18 -13.39
C ALA A 34 -2.13 7.48 -14.42
N ILE A 35 -3.16 8.25 -14.05
CA ILE A 35 -4.25 8.67 -14.97
C ILE A 35 -3.75 9.65 -16.03
N ILE A 36 -2.88 10.59 -15.65
CA ILE A 36 -2.35 11.62 -16.58
C ILE A 36 -1.05 11.20 -17.29
N GLY A 37 -0.63 9.93 -17.15
CA GLY A 37 0.56 9.41 -17.83
C GLY A 37 1.88 9.92 -17.25
N ARG A 38 1.90 10.29 -15.97
CA ARG A 38 3.10 10.72 -15.25
C ARG A 38 3.61 9.58 -14.36
N ASN A 39 4.92 9.34 -14.38
CA ASN A 39 5.54 8.38 -13.47
C ASN A 39 5.56 8.94 -12.04
N SER A 40 5.15 8.11 -11.07
CA SER A 40 5.28 8.38 -9.64
C SER A 40 5.89 7.16 -8.94
N LYS A 41 6.77 7.42 -7.96
CA LYS A 41 7.38 6.38 -7.11
C LYS A 41 6.79 6.36 -5.70
N ASP A 42 6.10 7.42 -5.31
CA ASP A 42 5.49 7.54 -3.99
C ASP A 42 4.09 6.90 -4.04
N ILE A 43 3.87 5.90 -3.21
CA ILE A 43 2.65 5.09 -3.17
C ILE A 43 1.96 5.30 -1.82
N ASP A 44 0.73 5.79 -1.86
CA ASP A 44 -0.15 5.89 -0.69
C ASP A 44 -1.17 4.75 -0.71
N ILE A 45 -1.26 4.00 0.40
CA ILE A 45 -2.23 2.92 0.58
C ILE A 45 -3.18 3.29 1.71
N VAL A 46 -4.49 3.23 1.46
CA VAL A 46 -5.51 3.22 2.51
C VAL A 46 -5.92 1.78 2.81
N ALA A 47 -6.04 1.44 4.09
CA ALA A 47 -6.56 0.16 4.55
C ALA A 47 -7.93 0.38 5.24
N VAL A 48 -8.91 -0.47 4.92
CA VAL A 48 -10.19 -0.51 5.64
C VAL A 48 -9.99 -1.42 6.85
N GLY A 49 -9.40 -0.85 7.91
CA GLY A 49 -8.93 -1.57 9.09
C GLY A 49 -7.66 -0.94 9.65
N SER A 50 -6.76 -1.75 10.20
CA SER A 50 -5.49 -1.27 10.76
C SER A 50 -4.43 -1.10 9.67
N GLY A 51 -4.14 0.15 9.30
CA GLY A 51 -3.03 0.48 8.38
C GLY A 51 -1.66 0.06 8.92
N ILE A 52 -1.48 0.14 10.25
CA ILE A 52 -0.24 -0.26 10.93
C ILE A 52 -0.01 -1.77 10.83
N GLU A 53 -1.06 -2.59 10.95
CA GLU A 53 -0.93 -4.05 10.79
C GLU A 53 -0.60 -4.42 9.35
N LEU A 54 -1.26 -3.78 8.38
CA LEU A 54 -0.92 -3.96 6.96
C LEU A 54 0.54 -3.59 6.69
N ALA A 55 1.00 -2.43 7.18
CA ALA A 55 2.37 -1.96 6.99
C ALA A 55 3.39 -2.93 7.59
N ARG A 56 3.12 -3.50 8.77
CA ARG A 56 3.99 -4.50 9.40
C ARG A 56 4.02 -5.82 8.63
N GLU A 57 2.88 -6.31 8.16
CA GLU A 57 2.83 -7.54 7.38
C GLU A 57 3.56 -7.38 6.03
N VAL A 58 3.37 -6.25 5.34
CA VAL A 58 4.12 -5.93 4.11
C VAL A 58 5.62 -5.86 4.38
N ALA A 59 6.04 -5.19 5.46
CA ALA A 59 7.44 -5.10 5.84
C ALA A 59 8.03 -6.50 6.16
N ASN A 60 7.27 -7.36 6.83
CA ASN A 60 7.66 -8.74 7.11
C ASN A 60 7.87 -9.55 5.81
N MET A 61 6.95 -9.44 4.84
CA MET A 61 7.09 -10.10 3.54
C MET A 61 8.29 -9.60 2.71
N LEU A 62 8.71 -8.36 2.93
CA LEU A 62 9.86 -7.73 2.27
C LEU A 62 11.17 -7.85 3.06
N GLU A 63 11.15 -8.51 4.22
CA GLU A 63 12.27 -8.57 5.17
C GLU A 63 12.79 -7.18 5.62
N ILE A 64 11.91 -6.18 5.63
CA ILE A 64 12.20 -4.81 6.06
C ILE A 64 12.01 -4.70 7.58
N LYS A 65 13.09 -4.32 8.29
CA LYS A 65 13.08 -4.24 9.76
C LYS A 65 12.43 -2.98 10.32
N LYS A 66 12.40 -1.88 9.55
CA LYS A 66 11.99 -0.57 10.05
C LYS A 66 10.63 -0.17 9.46
N VAL A 67 9.63 -0.11 10.32
CA VAL A 67 8.33 0.50 10.04
C VAL A 67 8.15 1.68 10.99
N ALA A 68 7.99 2.88 10.44
CA ALA A 68 7.62 4.05 11.24
C ALA A 68 6.12 3.97 11.56
N VAL A 69 5.76 4.20 12.82
CA VAL A 69 4.37 4.11 13.29
C VAL A 69 4.01 5.38 14.04
N TYR A 70 2.91 5.99 13.64
CA TYR A 70 2.28 7.17 14.21
C TYR A 70 0.87 6.80 14.70
N LYS A 71 0.80 6.14 15.86
CA LYS A 71 -0.42 5.53 16.42
C LYS A 71 -1.64 6.46 16.46
N ASN A 72 -1.45 7.74 16.81
CA ASN A 72 -2.55 8.72 16.92
C ASN A 72 -3.24 9.00 15.58
N PHE A 73 -2.54 8.77 14.47
CA PHE A 73 -3.06 8.96 13.11
C PHE A 73 -3.39 7.63 12.41
N GLY A 74 -3.14 6.49 13.07
CA GLY A 74 -3.37 5.17 12.48
C GLY A 74 -2.42 4.79 11.35
N THR A 75 -1.25 5.44 11.26
CA THR A 75 -0.24 5.23 10.21
C THR A 75 1.07 4.66 10.72
#